data_AF-A0A961U1L5-F1
#
_entry.id   AF-A0A961U1L5-F1
#
_cell.length_a   1.000
_cell.length_b   1.000
_cell.length_c   1.000
_cell.angle_alpha   90.00
_cell.angle_beta   90.00
_cell.angle_gamma   90.00
#
_symmetry.space_group_name_H-M   'P 1'
#
loop_
_entity.id
_entity.type
_entity.pdbx_description
1 polymer ?
#
loop_
_entity_poly.entity_id
_entity_poly.type
_entity_poly.pdbx_seq_one_letter_code
_entity_poly.pdbx_strand_id
1 'polypeptide(L)'
;EIDVKATMKKKIDIDMPPYRILGACNPGMAHKAIGIEPRVGAMLPCNVILREVSGGTEISAIDPVESMKAIDNQQLHDVAGEVRDMLRKAVDAA
;
A
#
# COMPACT_ATOMS: atom_id res chain seq x y z
N GLU A 1 -2.44 10.37 1.70
CA GLU A 1 -3.62 9.94 0.92
C GLU A 1 -3.68 10.74 -0.38
N ILE A 2 -4.18 10.13 -1.46
CA ILE A 2 -4.37 10.75 -2.77
C ILE A 2 -5.80 10.46 -3.26
N ASP A 3 -6.58 11.51 -3.53
CA ASP A 3 -7.83 11.42 -4.28
C ASP A 3 -7.53 11.48 -5.77
N VAL A 4 -7.55 10.32 -6.43
CA VAL A 4 -7.15 10.19 -7.84
C VAL A 4 -8.21 10.80 -8.73
N LYS A 5 -9.50 10.59 -8.46
CA LYS A 5 -10.60 11.19 -9.22
C LYS A 5 -10.49 12.71 -9.26
N ALA A 6 -10.37 13.34 -8.09
CA ALA A 6 -10.25 14.79 -7.99
C ALA A 6 -8.99 15.30 -8.68
N THR A 7 -7.87 14.57 -8.56
CA THR A 7 -6.60 14.94 -9.19
C THR A 7 -6.68 14.87 -10.71
N MET A 8 -7.24 13.81 -11.28
CA MET A 8 -7.38 13.64 -12.73
C MET A 8 -8.29 14.70 -13.34
N LYS A 9 -9.43 14.97 -12.71
CA LYS A 9 -10.33 16.04 -13.15
C LYS A 9 -9.65 17.42 -13.12
N LYS A 10 -8.92 17.72 -12.05
CA LYS A 10 -8.25 19.03 -11.90
C LYS A 10 -7.05 19.22 -12.84
N LYS A 11 -6.28 18.17 -13.11
CA LYS A 11 -4.99 18.28 -13.80
C LYS A 11 -5.08 18.06 -15.30
N ILE A 12 -5.98 17.18 -15.74
CA ILE A 12 -6.08 16.76 -17.14
C ILE A 12 -7.52 16.67 -17.63
N ASP A 13 -8.49 17.17 -16.85
CA ASP A 13 -9.92 17.24 -17.18
C ASP A 13 -10.57 15.90 -17.58
N ILE A 14 -10.14 14.82 -16.93
CA ILE A 14 -10.73 13.49 -17.13
C ILE A 14 -11.68 13.17 -15.99
N ASP A 15 -12.92 12.81 -16.33
CA ASP A 15 -13.88 12.22 -15.42
C ASP A 15 -13.64 10.71 -15.28
N MET A 16 -13.65 10.23 -14.05
CA MET A 16 -13.48 8.81 -13.72
C MET A 16 -14.29 8.44 -12.47
N PRO A 17 -14.59 7.14 -12.26
CA PRO A 17 -15.21 6.66 -11.02
C PRO A 17 -14.36 6.99 -9.78
N PRO A 18 -14.96 7.01 -8.57
CA PRO A 18 -14.23 7.17 -7.32
C PRO A 18 -13.03 6.22 -7.21
N TYR A 19 -11.85 6.80 -6.96
CA TYR A 19 -10.60 6.07 -6.84
C TYR A 19 -9.68 6.83 -5.88
N ARG A 20 -9.31 6.20 -4.76
CA ARG A 20 -8.43 6.79 -3.72
C ARG A 20 -7.27 5.84 -3.44
N ILE A 21 -6.10 6.42 -3.17
CA ILE A 21 -4.90 5.70 -2.73
C ILE A 21 -4.55 6.18 -1.32
N LEU A 22 -4.58 5.26 -0.36
CA LEU A 22 -4.17 5.48 1.02
C LEU A 22 -2.76 4.93 1.23
N GLY A 23 -1.97 5.61 2.05
CA GLY A 23 -0.69 5.08 2.52
C GLY A 23 -0.88 4.52 3.93
N ALA A 24 -0.89 3.21 4.07
CA ALA A 24 -0.91 2.52 5.35
C ALA A 24 0.54 2.28 5.81
N CYS A 25 0.84 2.64 7.06
CA CYS A 25 2.18 2.46 7.62
C CYS A 25 2.08 2.15 9.10
N ASN A 26 2.72 1.05 9.52
CA ASN A 26 3.01 0.79 10.93
C ASN A 26 4.39 1.38 11.24
N PRO A 27 4.51 2.41 12.11
CA PRO A 27 5.78 3.08 12.37
C PRO A 27 6.87 2.15 12.92
N GLY A 28 6.51 1.17 13.77
CA GLY A 28 7.46 0.21 14.33
C GLY A 28 8.03 -0.73 13.26
N MET A 29 7.16 -1.20 12.35
CA MET A 29 7.59 -2.05 11.24
C MET A 29 8.42 -1.29 10.22
N ALA A 30 8.02 -0.04 9.91
CA ALA A 30 8.77 0.82 9.00
C ALA A 30 10.18 1.11 9.54
N HIS A 31 10.30 1.44 10.83
CA HIS A 31 11.60 1.66 11.46
C HIS A 31 12.47 0.39 11.43
N LYS A 32 11.89 -0.79 11.74
CA LYS A 32 12.59 -2.08 11.66
C LYS A 32 13.08 -2.36 10.23
N ALA A 33 12.22 -2.18 9.23
CA ALA A 33 12.55 -2.42 7.82
C ALA A 33 13.65 -1.47 7.32
N ILE A 34 13.57 -0.17 7.61
CA ILE A 34 14.60 0.82 7.24
C ILE A 34 15.94 0.50 7.94
N GLY A 35 15.91 -0.02 9.17
CA GLY A 35 17.11 -0.46 9.87
C GLY A 35 17.80 -1.67 9.23
N ILE A 36 17.03 -2.56 8.60
CA ILE A 36 17.54 -3.76 7.89
C ILE A 36 18.03 -3.39 6.49
N GLU A 37 17.24 -2.61 5.76
CA GLU A 37 17.54 -2.15 4.40
C GLU A 37 17.17 -0.67 4.27
N PRO A 38 18.13 0.26 4.41
CA PRO A 38 17.86 1.70 4.39
C PRO A 38 17.14 2.18 3.12
N ARG A 39 17.39 1.52 1.98
CA ARG A 39 16.79 1.91 0.69
C ARG A 39 15.34 1.43 0.55
N VAL A 40 14.84 0.58 1.46
CA VAL A 40 13.44 0.12 1.43
C VAL A 40 12.44 1.27 1.57
N GLY A 41 12.87 2.43 2.08
CA GLY A 41 12.03 3.63 2.18
C GLY A 41 11.40 4.05 0.84
N ALA A 42 12.01 3.73 -0.30
CA ALA A 42 11.43 3.99 -1.62
C ALA A 42 10.19 3.13 -1.94
N MET A 43 9.97 2.05 -1.20
CA MET A 43 8.82 1.14 -1.31
C MET A 43 7.78 1.37 -0.21
N LEU A 44 7.99 2.36 0.67
CA LEU A 44 7.05 2.76 1.71
C LEU A 44 6.26 4.01 1.29
N PRO A 45 5.03 4.19 1.79
CA PRO A 45 4.25 3.30 2.66
C PRO A 45 3.57 2.15 1.88
N CYS A 46 2.90 1.24 2.59
CA CYS A 46 2.07 0.22 1.94
C CYS A 46 0.81 0.89 1.35
N ASN A 47 0.70 0.89 0.01
CA ASN A 47 -0.45 1.47 -0.67
C ASN A 47 -1.70 0.60 -0.51
N VAL A 48 -2.83 1.24 -0.23
CA VAL A 48 -4.17 0.64 -0.21
C VAL A 48 -5.06 1.43 -1.15
N ILE A 49 -5.75 0.76 -2.06
CA ILE A 49 -6.62 1.35 -3.06
C ILE A 49 -8.06 1.12 -2.64
N LEU A 50 -8.86 2.18 -2.70
CA LEU A 50 -10.32 2.12 -2.59
C LEU A 50 -10.90 2.57 -3.93
N ARG A 51 -11.61 1.69 -4.62
CA ARG A 51 -12.25 2.03 -5.90
C ARG A 51 -13.69 1.57 -5.95
N GLU A 52 -14.51 2.32 -6.66
CA GLU A 52 -15.89 1.94 -6.92
C GLU A 52 -15.96 0.73 -7.87
N VAL A 53 -16.85 -0.21 -7.53
CA VAL A 53 -17.22 -1.37 -8.35
C VAL A 53 -18.74 -1.54 -8.35
N SER A 54 -19.28 -2.34 -9.28
CA SER A 54 -20.70 -2.69 -9.28
C SER A 54 -21.06 -3.38 -7.96
N GLY A 55 -21.85 -2.71 -7.11
CA GLY A 55 -22.30 -3.25 -5.83
C GLY A 55 -21.51 -2.77 -4.61
N GLY A 56 -20.51 -1.88 -4.74
CA GLY A 56 -19.85 -1.31 -3.57
C GLY A 56 -18.47 -0.70 -3.83
N THR A 57 -17.62 -0.77 -2.80
CA THR A 57 -16.21 -0.35 -2.85
C THR A 57 -15.32 -1.58 -2.75
N GLU A 58 -14.41 -1.74 -3.70
CA GLU A 58 -13.34 -2.73 -3.61
C GLU A 58 -12.15 -2.12 -2.86
N ILE A 59 -11.62 -2.86 -1.89
CA ILE A 59 -10.43 -2.51 -1.13
C ILE A 59 -9.31 -3.47 -1.54
N SER A 60 -8.17 -2.92 -1.95
CA SER A 60 -6.99 -3.71 -2.33
C SER A 60 -5.76 -3.16 -1.65
N ALA A 61 -4.99 -3.99 -0.96
CA ALA A 61 -3.71 -3.61 -0.37
C ALA A 61 -2.56 -4.19 -1.17
N ILE A 62 -1.45 -3.45 -1.23
CA ILE A 62 -0.19 -3.95 -1.80
C ILE A 62 0.31 -5.16 -1.00
N ASP A 63 0.88 -6.16 -1.68
CA ASP A 63 1.65 -7.22 -1.00
C ASP A 63 3.09 -6.72 -0.80
N PRO A 64 3.53 -6.47 0.45
CA PRO A 64 4.88 -5.99 0.72
C PRO A 64 5.96 -7.03 0.36
N VAL A 65 5.66 -8.33 0.43
CA VAL A 65 6.62 -9.39 0.09
C VAL A 65 6.90 -9.39 -1.41
N GLU A 66 5.85 -9.35 -2.23
CA GLU A 66 6.02 -9.26 -3.69
C GLU A 66 6.64 -7.92 -4.11
N SER A 67 6.31 -6.83 -3.42
CA SER A 67 6.87 -5.49 -3.72
C SER A 67 8.37 -5.42 -3.46
N MET A 68 8.86 -6.14 -2.45
CA MET A 68 10.27 -6.15 -2.02
C MET A 68 11.06 -7.32 -2.60
N LYS A 69 10.46 -8.13 -3.47
CA LYS A 69 11.06 -9.37 -4.02
C LYS A 69 12.41 -9.16 -4.72
N ALA A 70 12.63 -8.01 -5.32
CA ALA A 70 13.89 -7.67 -5.99
C ALA A 70 15.04 -7.35 -5.01
N ILE A 71 14.74 -7.14 -3.74
CA ILE A 71 15.74 -6.92 -2.68
C ILE A 71 16.15 -8.29 -2.15
N ASP A 72 17.40 -8.69 -2.40
CA ASP A 72 17.97 -9.93 -1.89
C ASP A 72 18.35 -9.80 -0.41
N ASN A 73 17.35 -9.78 0.46
CA ASN A 73 17.52 -9.67 1.91
C ASN A 73 16.41 -10.43 2.64
N GLN A 74 16.76 -11.63 3.12
CA GLN A 74 15.81 -12.52 3.80
C GLN A 74 15.20 -11.89 5.06
N GLN A 75 16.00 -11.15 5.85
CA GLN A 75 15.48 -10.51 7.07
C GLN A 75 14.41 -9.46 6.73
N LEU A 76 14.57 -8.76 5.60
CA LEU A 76 13.56 -7.83 5.13
C LEU A 76 12.29 -8.56 4.70
N HIS A 77 12.41 -9.70 4.01
CA HIS A 77 11.26 -10.50 3.58
C HIS A 77 10.47 -11.06 4.76
N ASP A 78 11.14 -11.43 5.85
CA ASP A 78 10.47 -11.88 7.08
C ASP A 78 9.62 -10.76 7.69
N VAL A 79 10.17 -9.53 7.77
CA VAL A 79 9.43 -8.34 8.22
C VAL A 79 8.26 -8.02 7.28
N ALA A 80 8.48 -8.10 5.97
CA ALA A 80 7.43 -7.91 4.97
C ALA A 80 6.29 -8.93 5.15
N GLY A 81 6.62 -10.19 5.50
CA GLY A 81 5.64 -11.23 5.82
C GLY A 81 4.75 -10.86 7.01
N GLU A 82 5.34 -10.35 8.10
CA GLU A 82 4.58 -9.86 9.25
C GLU A 82 3.64 -8.69 8.86
N VAL A 83 4.12 -7.74 8.05
CA VAL A 83 3.31 -6.60 7.58
C VAL A 83 2.17 -7.06 6.66
N ARG A 84 2.43 -8.03 5.77
CA ARG A 84 1.40 -8.62 4.90
C ARG A 84 0.26 -9.20 5.71
N ASP A 85 0.57 -9.91 6.79
CA ASP A 85 -0.45 -10.50 7.66
C ASP A 85 -1.27 -9.44 8.41
N MET A 86 -0.65 -8.33 8.82
CA MET A 86 -1.36 -7.19 9.40
C MET A 86 -2.30 -6.52 8.38
N LEU A 87 -1.82 -6.28 7.15
CA LEU A 87 -2.62 -5.69 6.08
C LEU A 87 -3.80 -6.59 5.70
N ARG A 88 -3.56 -7.90 5.56
CA ARG A 88 -4.62 -8.87 5.28
C ARG A 88 -5.72 -8.82 6.33
N LYS A 89 -5.36 -8.86 7.62
CA LYS A 89 -6.34 -8.73 8.72
C LYS A 89 -7.14 -7.43 8.67
N ALA A 90 -6.50 -6.32 8.28
CA ALA A 90 -7.18 -5.03 8.18
C ALA A 90 -8.16 -4.97 7.00
N VAL A 91 -7.79 -5.58 5.86
CA VAL A 91 -8.67 -5.68 4.68
C VAL A 91 -9.83 -6.63 4.93
N ASP A 92 -9.58 -7.78 5.55
CA ASP A 92 -10.61 -8.79 5.85
C ASP A 92 -11.67 -8.29 6.85
N ALA A 93 -11.35 -7.26 7.63
CA ALA A 93 -12.23 -6.67 8.64
C ALA A 93 -13.07 -5.48 8.13
N ALA A 94 -12.89 -5.08 6.87
CA ALA A 94 -13.56 -3.93 6.25
C ALA A 94 -14.85 -4.33 5.52
#